data_AF-A0A644Y2X1-F1
#
_entry.id   AF-A0A644Y2X1-F1
#
_cell.length_a   1.000
_cell.length_b   1.000
_cell.length_c   1.000
_cell.angle_alpha   90.00
_cell.angle_beta   90.00
_cell.angle_gamma   90.00
#
_symmetry.space_group_name_H-M   'P 1'
#
loop_
_entity.id
_entity.type
_entity.pdbx_description
1 polymer ?
#
loop_
_entity_poly.entity_id
_entity_poly.type
_entity_poly.pdbx_seq_one_letter_code
_entity_poly.pdbx_strand_id
1 'polypeptide(L)'
;MNVVQSAVEFRGYRVLETYFSLTDVVVEPGKEFNLTPTFSRVIIQKGEGRYTLTLGVKIGSQDNEEKLPFVIEVKIEGEFLLQGIENADAIMKVNATAIMFPYIRSTVSLITALMNIDPIVLPTINLAQMFENEIKNSEDIEK
;
A
#
# COMPACT_ATOMS: atom_id res chain seq x y z
N MET A 1 6.49 -33.60 -19.50
CA MET A 1 5.72 -32.35 -19.32
C MET A 1 6.59 -31.43 -18.46
N ASN A 2 7.08 -30.33 -19.00
CA ASN A 2 7.76 -29.32 -18.18
C ASN A 2 6.69 -28.45 -17.53
N VAL A 3 6.49 -28.65 -16.23
CA VAL A 3 5.66 -27.74 -15.42
C VAL A 3 6.48 -26.46 -15.30
N VAL A 4 5.95 -25.34 -15.80
CA VAL A 4 6.53 -24.03 -15.53
C VAL A 4 6.35 -23.78 -14.03
N GLN A 5 7.42 -23.99 -13.27
CA GLN A 5 7.42 -23.75 -11.83
C GLN A 5 7.42 -22.23 -11.64
N SER A 6 6.37 -21.67 -11.02
CA SER A 6 6.32 -20.23 -10.77
C SER A 6 7.42 -19.85 -9.79
N ALA A 7 8.29 -18.92 -10.18
CA ALA A 7 9.35 -18.43 -9.31
C ALA A 7 8.80 -17.65 -8.10
N VAL A 8 7.59 -17.09 -8.24
CA VAL A 8 6.85 -16.35 -7.21
C VAL A 8 5.43 -16.89 -7.10
N GLU A 9 5.03 -17.35 -5.93
CA GLU A 9 3.68 -17.84 -5.64
C GLU A 9 3.03 -16.90 -4.62
N PHE A 10 1.95 -16.23 -5.02
CA PHE A 10 1.10 -15.46 -4.11
C PHE A 10 0.06 -16.39 -3.49
N ARG A 11 0.05 -16.49 -2.16
CA ARG A 11 -0.79 -17.43 -1.39
C ARG A 11 -2.08 -16.83 -0.88
N GLY A 12 -2.27 -15.53 -1.11
CA GLY A 12 -3.42 -14.77 -0.66
C GLY A 12 -3.01 -13.60 0.22
N TYR A 13 -4.01 -12.81 0.61
CA TYR A 13 -3.84 -11.64 1.48
C TYR A 13 -4.96 -11.57 2.50
N ARG A 14 -4.73 -10.77 3.54
CA ARG A 14 -5.75 -10.36 4.50
C ARG A 14 -5.64 -8.87 4.79
N VAL A 15 -6.76 -8.28 5.19
CA VAL A 15 -6.78 -6.92 5.75
C VAL A 15 -6.32 -7.01 7.21
N LEU A 16 -5.28 -6.25 7.55
CA LEU A 16 -4.76 -6.18 8.92
C LEU A 16 -5.43 -5.08 9.73
N GLU A 17 -5.61 -3.92 9.10
CA GLU A 17 -6.08 -2.72 9.78
C GLU A 17 -6.87 -1.84 8.80
N THR A 18 -7.96 -1.27 9.30
CA THR A 18 -8.73 -0.24 8.62
C THR A 18 -9.13 0.81 9.64
N TYR A 19 -8.89 2.07 9.31
CA TYR A 19 -9.30 3.21 10.10
C TYR A 19 -9.99 4.22 9.21
N PHE A 20 -11.08 4.78 9.72
CA PHE A 20 -11.80 5.88 9.11
C PHE A 20 -12.26 6.85 10.19
N SER A 21 -12.07 8.14 9.96
CA SER A 21 -12.68 9.18 10.78
C SER A 21 -13.02 10.41 9.94
N LEU A 22 -14.08 11.10 10.35
CA LEU A 22 -14.36 12.45 9.89
C LEU A 22 -13.54 13.44 10.71
N THR A 23 -13.17 14.56 10.10
CA THR A 23 -12.51 15.68 10.77
C THR A 23 -13.49 16.84 10.93
N ASP A 24 -13.09 17.87 11.68
CA ASP A 24 -13.89 19.09 11.87
C ASP A 24 -13.82 20.06 10.65
N VAL A 25 -13.29 19.62 9.50
CA VAL A 25 -13.20 20.45 8.30
C VAL A 25 -14.59 20.63 7.69
N VAL A 26 -15.02 21.89 7.59
CA VAL A 26 -16.25 22.26 6.90
C VAL A 26 -16.04 22.16 5.39
N VAL A 27 -16.87 21.35 4.73
CA VAL A 27 -16.85 21.17 3.28
C VAL A 27 -17.80 22.16 2.63
N GLU A 28 -17.25 23.11 1.88
CA GLU A 28 -18.04 24.03 1.05
C GLU A 28 -18.53 23.31 -0.22
N PRO A 29 -19.76 23.58 -0.68
CA PRO A 29 -20.25 23.01 -1.94
C PRO A 29 -19.32 23.32 -3.11
N GLY A 30 -18.90 22.28 -3.84
CA GLY A 30 -18.02 22.42 -5.01
C GLY A 30 -16.53 22.57 -4.68
N LYS A 31 -16.13 22.49 -3.40
CA LYS A 31 -14.71 22.43 -3.05
C LYS A 31 -14.10 21.12 -3.50
N GLU A 32 -13.07 21.21 -4.33
CA GLU A 32 -12.20 20.09 -4.69
C GLU A 32 -11.09 19.95 -3.65
N PHE A 33 -10.71 18.70 -3.35
CA PHE A 33 -9.62 18.39 -2.43
C PHE A 33 -8.52 17.63 -3.18
N ASN A 34 -7.26 18.02 -2.96
CA ASN A 34 -6.13 17.26 -3.49
C ASN A 34 -5.81 16.10 -2.55
N LEU A 35 -6.05 14.89 -3.03
CA LEU A 35 -5.73 13.68 -2.27
C LEU A 35 -4.27 13.29 -2.53
N THR A 36 -3.44 13.43 -1.49
CA THR A 36 -2.05 12.96 -1.50
C THR A 36 -1.95 11.69 -0.65
N PRO A 37 -2.09 10.50 -1.23
CA PRO A 37 -1.94 9.25 -0.49
C PRO A 37 -0.47 9.01 -0.14
N THR A 38 -0.22 8.63 1.11
CA THR A 38 1.09 8.16 1.57
C THR A 38 1.06 6.65 1.67
N PHE A 39 2.08 6.00 1.11
CA PHE A 39 2.20 4.54 1.12
C PHE A 39 3.30 4.08 2.06
N SER A 40 3.11 2.91 2.65
CA SER A 40 4.14 2.24 3.44
C SER A 40 4.26 0.78 3.04
N ARG A 41 5.45 0.23 3.13
CA ARG A 41 5.72 -1.18 2.84
C ARG A 41 6.65 -1.77 3.88
N VAL A 42 6.34 -3.00 4.28
CA VAL A 42 7.22 -3.81 5.13
C VAL A 42 7.31 -5.21 4.54
N ILE A 43 8.53 -5.69 4.29
CA ILE A 43 8.80 -7.06 3.82
C ILE A 43 9.48 -7.81 4.96
N ILE A 44 8.97 -9.00 5.30
CA ILE A 44 9.55 -9.85 6.34
C ILE A 44 9.74 -11.25 5.77
N GLN A 45 10.94 -11.82 5.91
CA GLN A 45 11.20 -13.22 5.62
C GLN A 45 10.77 -14.07 6.83
N LYS A 46 9.88 -15.04 6.61
CA LYS A 46 9.31 -15.94 7.64
C LYS A 46 9.92 -17.34 7.64
N GLY A 47 10.89 -17.61 6.76
CA GLY A 47 11.56 -18.89 6.62
C GLY A 47 12.12 -19.09 5.20
N GLU A 48 12.53 -20.31 4.89
CA GLU A 48 13.08 -20.65 3.57
C GLU A 48 12.04 -20.39 2.47
N GLY A 49 12.35 -19.41 1.60
CA GLY A 49 11.47 -18.97 0.51
C GLY A 49 10.16 -18.29 0.93
N ARG A 50 9.83 -18.17 2.22
CA ARG A 50 8.54 -17.61 2.67
C ARG A 50 8.68 -16.15 3.07
N TYR A 51 7.81 -15.31 2.53
CA TYR A 51 7.81 -13.87 2.76
C TYR A 51 6.40 -13.37 3.06
N THR A 52 6.32 -12.34 3.90
CA THR A 52 5.12 -11.51 4.07
C THR A 52 5.41 -10.11 3.58
N LEU A 53 4.46 -9.55 2.82
CA LEU A 53 4.47 -8.15 2.40
C LEU A 53 3.28 -7.44 3.06
N THR A 54 3.55 -6.48 3.93
CA THR A 54 2.55 -5.54 4.42
C THR A 54 2.59 -4.28 3.58
N LEU A 55 1.46 -3.90 2.99
CA LEU A 55 1.28 -2.67 2.24
C LEU A 55 0.24 -1.81 2.95
N GLY A 56 0.61 -0.56 3.23
CA GLY A 56 -0.24 0.43 3.87
C GLY A 56 -0.50 1.63 2.97
N VAL A 57 -1.67 2.24 3.14
CA VAL A 57 -2.01 3.53 2.56
C VAL A 57 -2.69 4.40 3.60
N LYS A 58 -2.32 5.68 3.62
CA LYS A 58 -2.94 6.71 4.44
C LYS A 58 -3.35 7.88 3.56
N ILE A 59 -4.58 8.34 3.73
CA ILE A 59 -5.12 9.54 3.08
C ILE A 59 -5.65 10.45 4.18
N GLY A 60 -5.17 11.69 4.21
CA GLY A 60 -5.46 12.63 5.29
C GLY A 60 -4.46 12.50 6.45
N SER A 61 -3.98 13.65 6.92
CA SER A 61 -3.17 13.80 8.13
C SER A 61 -3.36 15.19 8.71
N GLN A 62 -3.06 15.38 9.99
CA GLN A 62 -2.97 16.72 10.59
C GLN A 62 -1.80 17.53 10.01
N ASP A 63 -0.79 16.86 9.45
CA ASP A 63 0.43 17.47 8.90
C ASP A 63 0.31 17.88 7.43
N ASN A 64 -0.82 17.61 6.77
CA ASN A 64 -1.04 18.06 5.40
C ASN A 64 -1.33 19.57 5.37
N GLU A 65 -0.75 20.30 4.42
CA GLU A 65 -1.06 21.72 4.19
C GLU A 65 -2.56 21.92 3.91
N GLU A 66 -3.19 20.97 3.21
CA GLU A 66 -4.63 20.91 3.02
C GLU A 66 -5.28 19.89 3.97
N LYS A 67 -6.09 20.38 4.91
CA LYS A 67 -6.85 19.53 5.82
C LYS A 67 -8.03 18.89 5.08
N LEU A 68 -8.04 17.56 5.00
CA LEU A 68 -9.13 16.79 4.43
C LEU A 68 -10.28 16.60 5.46
N PRO A 69 -11.53 16.47 5.00
CA PRO A 69 -12.70 16.21 5.86
C PRO A 69 -12.74 14.78 6.43
N PHE A 70 -11.77 13.95 6.08
CA PHE A 70 -11.65 12.59 6.58
C PHE A 70 -10.19 12.16 6.69
N VAL A 71 -9.97 11.11 7.46
CA VAL A 71 -8.73 10.33 7.49
C VAL A 71 -9.07 8.88 7.19
N ILE A 72 -8.30 8.26 6.30
CA ILE A 72 -8.39 6.84 5.96
C ILE A 72 -7.01 6.22 6.15
N GLU A 73 -6.95 5.10 6.87
CA GLU A 73 -5.77 4.23 6.87
C GLU A 73 -6.18 2.80 6.58
N VAL A 74 -5.46 2.14 5.68
CA VAL A 74 -5.69 0.72 5.34
C VAL A 74 -4.34 0.03 5.30
N LYS A 75 -4.24 -1.15 5.93
CA LYS A 75 -3.09 -2.05 5.82
C LYS A 75 -3.55 -3.45 5.41
N ILE A 76 -2.89 -4.00 4.41
CA ILE A 76 -3.08 -5.39 3.99
C ILE A 76 -1.76 -6.15 4.08
N GLU A 77 -1.82 -7.44 4.36
CA GLU A 77 -0.66 -8.33 4.37
C GLU A 77 -0.88 -9.49 3.40
N GLY A 78 0.10 -9.72 2.54
CA GLY A 78 0.12 -10.79 1.56
C GLY A 78 1.21 -11.81 1.89
N GLU A 79 0.93 -13.08 1.63
CA GLU A 79 1.88 -14.18 1.81
C GLU A 79 2.43 -14.64 0.47
N PHE A 80 3.76 -14.83 0.41
CA PHE A 80 4.48 -15.20 -0.79
C PHE A 80 5.43 -16.37 -0.54
N LEU A 81 5.55 -17.27 -1.52
CA LEU A 81 6.59 -18.28 -1.59
C LEU A 81 7.44 -18.04 -2.84
N LEU A 82 8.76 -17.90 -2.64
CA LEU A 82 9.75 -17.74 -3.70
C LEU A 82 10.58 -19.02 -3.79
N GLN A 83 10.81 -19.51 -5.00
CA GLN A 83 11.62 -20.71 -5.28
C GLN A 83 12.60 -20.43 -6.42
N GLY A 84 13.89 -20.77 -6.22
CA GLY A 84 14.90 -20.63 -7.26
C GLY A 84 15.20 -19.17 -7.67
N ILE A 85 15.00 -18.21 -6.76
CA ILE A 85 15.26 -16.79 -7.01
C ILE A 85 16.51 -16.35 -6.26
N GLU A 86 17.49 -15.79 -6.99
CA GLU A 86 18.72 -15.24 -6.41
C GLU A 86 18.49 -13.87 -5.73
N ASN A 87 17.63 -13.01 -6.30
CA ASN A 87 17.34 -11.67 -5.78
C ASN A 87 15.90 -11.55 -5.25
N ALA A 88 15.63 -12.23 -4.14
CA ALA A 88 14.30 -12.25 -3.50
C ALA A 88 13.84 -10.86 -3.06
N ASP A 89 14.76 -10.01 -2.59
CA ASP A 89 14.45 -8.64 -2.15
C ASP A 89 13.87 -7.80 -3.28
N ALA A 90 14.53 -7.73 -4.45
CA ALA A 90 14.03 -6.99 -5.60
C ALA A 90 12.67 -7.51 -6.09
N ILE A 91 12.46 -8.82 -6.05
CA ILE A 91 11.20 -9.44 -6.44
C ILE A 91 10.06 -9.08 -5.48
N MET A 92 10.30 -9.15 -4.17
CA MET A 92 9.32 -8.75 -3.16
C MET A 92 9.01 -7.25 -3.25
N LYS A 93 10.05 -6.45 -3.47
CA LYS A 93 9.94 -5.01 -3.66
C LYS A 93 9.08 -4.67 -4.89
N VAL A 94 9.36 -5.21 -6.06
CA VAL A 94 8.67 -4.82 -7.30
C VAL A 94 7.42 -5.66 -7.54
N ASN A 95 7.60 -6.95 -7.74
CA ASN A 95 6.55 -7.83 -8.25
C ASN A 95 5.49 -8.11 -7.18
N ALA A 96 5.90 -8.42 -5.95
CA ALA A 96 4.92 -8.67 -4.89
C ALA A 96 4.12 -7.40 -4.54
N THR A 97 4.76 -6.22 -4.54
CA THR A 97 4.03 -4.95 -4.38
C THR A 97 3.06 -4.68 -5.53
N ALA A 98 3.45 -4.95 -6.79
CA ALA A 98 2.56 -4.83 -7.94
C ALA A 98 1.34 -5.76 -7.85
N ILE A 99 1.53 -6.98 -7.36
CA ILE A 99 0.45 -7.95 -7.11
C ILE A 99 -0.48 -7.45 -6.00
N MET A 100 0.06 -6.83 -4.95
CA MET A 100 -0.70 -6.38 -3.78
C MET A 100 -1.44 -5.06 -4.00
N PHE A 101 -0.96 -4.20 -4.90
CA PHE A 101 -1.53 -2.86 -5.12
C PHE A 101 -3.01 -2.86 -5.56
N PRO A 102 -3.48 -3.73 -6.49
CA PRO A 102 -4.89 -3.83 -6.84
C PRO A 102 -5.80 -4.14 -5.65
N TYR A 103 -5.34 -4.94 -4.68
CA TYR A 103 -6.12 -5.32 -3.50
C TYR A 103 -6.29 -4.14 -2.54
N ILE A 104 -5.22 -3.39 -2.25
CA ILE A 104 -5.33 -2.21 -1.37
C ILE A 104 -6.15 -1.11 -2.05
N ARG A 105 -5.98 -0.89 -3.36
CA ARG A 105 -6.78 0.04 -4.16
C ARG A 105 -8.27 -0.29 -4.07
N SER A 106 -8.63 -1.55 -4.28
CA SER A 106 -10.03 -2.00 -4.20
C SER A 106 -10.59 -1.83 -2.78
N THR A 107 -9.78 -2.12 -1.76
CA THR A 107 -10.18 -1.96 -0.35
C THR A 107 -10.48 -0.50 0.00
N VAL A 108 -9.62 0.44 -0.43
CA VAL A 108 -9.86 1.89 -0.23
C VAL A 108 -11.14 2.34 -0.93
N SER A 109 -11.34 1.95 -2.20
CA SER A 109 -12.56 2.31 -2.95
C SER A 109 -13.81 1.76 -2.29
N LEU A 110 -13.76 0.53 -1.76
CA LEU A 110 -14.89 -0.08 -1.06
C LEU A 110 -15.19 0.63 0.27
N ILE A 111 -14.17 0.87 1.11
CA ILE A 111 -14.36 1.51 2.42
C ILE A 111 -14.93 2.92 2.26
N THR A 112 -14.41 3.69 1.30
CA THR A 112 -14.90 5.06 1.04
C THR A 112 -16.36 5.06 0.59
N ALA A 113 -16.73 4.17 -0.33
CA ALA A 113 -18.12 3.99 -0.75
C ALA A 113 -19.04 3.65 0.44
N LEU A 114 -18.60 2.75 1.34
CA LEU A 114 -19.37 2.36 2.52
C LEU A 114 -19.54 3.50 3.54
N MET A 115 -18.66 4.49 3.54
CA MET A 115 -18.72 5.67 4.40
C MET A 115 -19.47 6.84 3.76
N ASN A 116 -20.19 6.61 2.66
CA ASN A 116 -20.88 7.64 1.88
C ASN A 116 -19.96 8.78 1.39
N ILE A 117 -18.70 8.45 1.13
CA ILE A 117 -17.77 9.32 0.41
C ILE A 117 -17.68 8.81 -1.02
N ASP A 118 -17.52 9.72 -1.98
CA ASP A 118 -17.24 9.34 -3.36
C ASP A 118 -16.08 8.35 -3.41
N PRO A 119 -16.25 7.17 -4.05
CA PRO A 119 -15.26 6.12 -3.98
C PRO A 119 -13.88 6.60 -4.41
N ILE A 120 -12.92 6.56 -3.49
CA ILE A 120 -11.56 7.00 -3.78
C ILE A 120 -10.87 5.89 -4.57
N VAL A 121 -10.53 6.19 -5.81
CA VAL A 121 -9.77 5.31 -6.67
C VAL A 121 -8.31 5.73 -6.63
N LEU A 122 -7.46 4.92 -5.98
CA LEU A 122 -6.02 5.22 -5.94
C LEU A 122 -5.45 5.29 -7.36
N PRO A 123 -4.63 6.30 -7.67
CA PRO A 123 -3.98 6.40 -8.96
C PRO A 123 -3.01 5.23 -9.16
N THR A 124 -2.64 4.98 -10.41
CA THR A 124 -1.53 4.07 -10.70
C THR A 124 -0.25 4.65 -10.13
N ILE A 125 0.40 3.91 -9.22
CA ILE A 125 1.67 4.35 -8.64
C ILE A 125 2.84 3.87 -9.48
N ASN A 126 3.85 4.74 -9.63
CA ASN A 126 5.14 4.31 -10.14
C ASN A 126 5.91 3.64 -8.99
N LEU A 127 5.89 2.31 -8.97
CA LEU A 127 6.60 1.53 -7.96
C LEU A 127 8.09 1.87 -7.92
N ALA A 128 8.71 2.18 -9.07
CA ALA A 128 10.12 2.54 -9.17
C ALA A 128 10.48 3.72 -8.26
N GLN A 129 9.66 4.78 -8.30
CA GLN A 129 9.83 5.97 -7.47
C GLN A 129 9.54 5.71 -5.99
N MET A 130 8.65 4.76 -5.69
CA MET A 130 8.37 4.36 -4.30
C MET A 130 9.61 3.74 -3.63
N PHE A 131 10.51 3.07 -4.37
CA PHE A 131 11.77 2.55 -3.84
C PHE A 131 12.79 3.64 -3.52
N GLU A 132 12.90 4.66 -4.38
CA GLU A 132 13.90 5.72 -4.21
C GLU A 132 13.67 6.53 -2.92
N ASN A 133 12.40 6.73 -2.57
CA ASN A 133 12.03 7.44 -1.34
C ASN A 133 12.32 6.63 -0.07
N GLU A 134 12.29 5.28 -0.13
CA GLU A 134 12.68 4.41 1.00
C GLU A 134 14.19 4.48 1.28
N ILE A 135 15.02 4.57 0.23
CA ILE A 135 16.48 4.66 0.35
C ILE A 135 16.87 6.02 0.97
N LYS A 136 16.31 7.13 0.49
CA LYS A 136 16.59 8.47 1.01
C LYS A 136 16.23 8.62 2.49
N ASN A 137 15.07 8.13 2.89
CA ASN A 137 14.63 8.22 4.29
C ASN A 137 15.47 7.36 5.26
N SER A 138 16.22 6.37 4.75
CA SER A 138 17.10 5.54 5.58
C SER A 138 18.46 6.22 5.82
N GLU A 139 18.94 7.03 4.87
CA GLU A 139 20.21 7.77 4.99
C GLU A 139 20.10 9.00 5.92
N ASP A 140 18.91 9.56 6.08
CA ASP A 140 18.65 10.71 6.97
C ASP A 140 18.51 10.33 8.46
N ILE A 141 18.40 9.03 8.79
CA ILE A 141 18.33 8.54 10.18
C ILE A 141 19.74 8.24 10.75
N GLU A 142 20.76 8.15 9.90
CA GLU A 142 22.16 7.89 10.29
C GLU A 142 23.04 9.16 10.40
N LYS A 143 22.46 10.37 10.34
CA LYS A 143 23.14 11.65 10.60
C LYS A 143 22.59 12.36 11.82
#